data_AF-A0A561BRH8-F1
#
_entry.id   AF-A0A561BRH8-F1
#
_cell.length_a   1.000
_cell.length_b   1.000
_cell.length_c   1.000
_cell.angle_alpha   90.00
_cell.angle_beta   90.00
_cell.angle_gamma   90.00
#
_symmetry.space_group_name_H-M   'P 1'
#
loop_
_entity.id
_entity.type
_entity.pdbx_description
1 polymer ?
#
loop_
_entity_poly.entity_id
_entity_poly.type
_entity_poly.pdbx_seq_one_letter_code
_entity_poly.pdbx_strand_id
1 'polypeptide(L)'
;MFVSGEELHLFEPGTLRIPPHVAEEIPDAGDVFLTWASQDLRPEQAREIESAVNGRRCQNGWFPLERLDTVGQRGFWRGPLGFLARMTAGDPEVLRGWATRGLAGNGAETERIRRVEATANHLLFTQGHAAAATWVMAVRPQAFLDLTALGDDLSGGWETCLATLRTKDVAKAVRRWNR
;
A
#
# COMPACT_ATOMS: atom_id res chain seq x y z
N MET A 1 9.89 35.37 -14.76
CA MET A 1 8.70 34.65 -14.24
C MET A 1 9.23 33.68 -13.19
N PHE A 2 9.15 34.04 -11.91
CA PHE A 2 9.64 33.18 -10.84
C PHE A 2 8.64 32.05 -10.66
N VAL A 3 9.03 30.81 -10.98
CA VAL A 3 8.28 29.64 -10.53
C VAL A 3 8.49 29.62 -9.02
N SER A 4 7.48 30.03 -8.26
CA SER A 4 7.46 29.83 -6.82
C SER A 4 7.50 28.32 -6.61
N GLY A 5 8.68 27.79 -6.25
CA GLY A 5 8.81 26.39 -5.88
C GLY A 5 7.89 26.09 -4.71
N GLU A 6 7.25 24.93 -4.74
CA GLU A 6 6.40 24.46 -3.66
C GLU A 6 7.18 24.44 -2.33
N GLU A 7 6.60 24.98 -1.27
CA GLU A 7 7.16 24.87 0.07
C GLU A 7 6.82 23.52 0.69
N LEU A 8 7.85 22.72 0.99
CA LEU A 8 7.71 21.39 1.60
C LEU A 8 7.86 21.48 3.11
N HIS A 9 6.83 21.05 3.85
CA HIS A 9 6.85 21.01 5.31
C HIS A 9 7.32 19.64 5.81
N LEU A 10 8.61 19.36 5.70
CA LEU A 10 9.17 18.07 6.11
C LEU A 10 9.15 17.92 7.64
N PHE A 11 8.52 16.86 8.13
CA PHE A 11 8.52 16.47 9.55
C PHE A 11 8.62 14.95 9.71
N GLU A 12 9.14 14.51 10.86
CA GLU A 12 9.20 13.10 11.22
C GLU A 12 7.79 12.55 11.44
N PRO A 13 7.37 11.50 10.73
CA PRO A 13 5.96 11.14 10.63
C PRO A 13 5.36 10.54 11.92
N GLY A 14 6.17 9.89 12.76
CA GLY A 14 5.67 9.13 13.91
C GLY A 14 4.60 8.11 13.52
N THR A 15 3.71 7.78 14.45
CA THR A 15 2.49 7.00 14.15
C THR A 15 1.39 7.93 13.68
N LEU A 16 0.89 7.71 12.47
CA LEU A 16 -0.09 8.59 11.85
C LEU A 16 -1.52 8.17 12.18
N ARG A 17 -2.34 9.16 12.54
CA ARG A 17 -3.78 9.01 12.61
C ARG A 17 -4.37 9.31 11.25
N ILE A 18 -5.05 8.32 10.67
CA ILE A 18 -5.66 8.44 9.34
C ILE A 18 -6.91 9.32 9.39
N PRO A 19 -6.97 10.43 8.65
CA PRO A 19 -8.18 11.24 8.54
C PRO A 19 -9.30 10.46 7.81
N PRO A 20 -10.58 10.69 8.14
CA PRO A 20 -11.70 10.00 7.49
C PRO A 20 -11.70 10.14 5.96
N HIS A 21 -11.48 11.36 5.45
CA HIS A 21 -11.43 11.61 4.00
C HIS A 21 -10.28 10.86 3.30
N VAL A 22 -9.22 10.46 4.02
CA VAL A 22 -8.17 9.60 3.44
C VAL A 22 -8.58 8.14 3.44
N ALA A 23 -9.22 7.69 4.51
CA ALA A 23 -9.71 6.31 4.61
C ALA A 23 -10.88 6.02 3.64
N GLU A 24 -11.62 7.04 3.23
CA GLU A 24 -12.70 6.93 2.23
C GLU A 24 -12.15 6.75 0.81
N GLU A 25 -11.03 7.39 0.47
CA GLU A 25 -10.48 7.42 -0.89
C GLU A 25 -9.40 6.37 -1.13
N ILE A 26 -8.61 6.04 -0.10
CA ILE A 26 -7.54 5.05 -0.22
C ILE A 26 -8.11 3.69 0.15
N PRO A 27 -8.00 2.67 -0.72
CA PRO A 27 -8.43 1.32 -0.39
C PRO A 27 -7.39 0.57 0.45
N ASP A 28 -7.82 -0.28 1.38
CA ASP A 28 -6.93 -1.16 2.16
C ASP A 28 -6.60 -2.43 1.37
N ALA A 29 -5.33 -2.63 1.04
CA ALA A 29 -4.86 -3.78 0.28
C ALA A 29 -5.21 -5.14 0.93
N GLY A 30 -5.21 -5.21 2.26
CA GLY A 30 -5.61 -6.40 3.00
C GLY A 30 -7.10 -6.71 2.80
N ASP A 31 -7.97 -5.70 2.90
CA ASP A 31 -9.42 -5.88 2.74
C ASP A 31 -9.81 -6.22 1.29
N VAL A 32 -9.18 -5.55 0.31
CA VAL A 32 -9.37 -5.88 -1.11
C VAL A 32 -8.96 -7.32 -1.39
N PHE A 33 -7.78 -7.73 -0.91
CA PHE A 33 -7.31 -9.09 -1.09
C PHE A 33 -8.22 -10.12 -0.43
N LEU A 34 -8.68 -9.87 0.80
CA LEU A 34 -9.59 -10.78 1.51
C LEU A 34 -10.91 -10.96 0.75
N THR A 35 -11.49 -9.85 0.30
CA THR A 35 -12.75 -9.85 -0.48
C THR A 35 -12.65 -10.69 -1.74
N TRP A 36 -11.50 -10.63 -2.44
CA TRP A 36 -11.24 -11.46 -3.61
C TRP A 36 -10.91 -12.92 -3.26
N ALA A 37 -10.02 -13.12 -2.28
CA ALA A 37 -9.47 -14.42 -1.94
C ALA A 37 -10.50 -15.37 -1.33
N SER A 38 -11.52 -14.85 -0.64
CA SER A 38 -12.51 -15.65 0.08
C SER A 38 -13.69 -16.14 -0.76
N GLN A 39 -13.87 -15.64 -2.00
CA GLN A 39 -15.09 -15.88 -2.80
C GLN A 39 -15.42 -17.35 -3.01
N ASP A 40 -14.39 -18.19 -3.22
CA ASP A 40 -14.54 -19.63 -3.50
C ASP A 40 -13.98 -20.51 -2.37
N LEU A 41 -13.78 -19.95 -1.17
CA LEU A 41 -13.26 -20.68 -0.03
C LEU A 41 -14.38 -21.21 0.86
N ARG A 42 -14.13 -22.38 1.45
CA ARG A 42 -14.96 -22.83 2.58
C ARG A 42 -14.78 -21.87 3.76
N PRO A 43 -15.81 -21.66 4.61
CA PRO A 43 -15.74 -20.68 5.70
C PRO A 43 -14.53 -20.85 6.63
N GLU A 44 -14.11 -22.07 6.91
CA GLU A 44 -12.93 -22.36 7.72
C GLU A 44 -11.64 -21.83 7.07
N GLN A 45 -11.49 -22.06 5.75
CA GLN A 45 -10.32 -21.61 4.99
C GLN A 45 -10.31 -20.09 4.81
N ALA A 46 -11.49 -19.47 4.65
CA ALA A 46 -11.62 -18.03 4.60
C ALA A 46 -11.15 -17.39 5.92
N ARG A 47 -11.61 -17.93 7.06
CA ARG A 47 -11.19 -17.47 8.40
C ARG A 47 -9.68 -17.58 8.64
N GLU A 48 -9.04 -18.62 8.11
CA GLU A 48 -7.58 -18.76 8.22
C GLU A 48 -6.82 -17.65 7.50
N ILE A 49 -7.21 -17.33 6.26
CA ILE A 49 -6.59 -16.22 5.52
C ILE A 49 -6.91 -14.90 6.21
N GLU A 50 -8.17 -14.69 6.61
CA GLU A 50 -8.60 -13.49 7.32
C GLU A 50 -7.79 -13.28 8.60
N SER A 51 -7.65 -14.31 9.43
CA SER A 51 -6.82 -14.24 10.63
C SER A 51 -5.34 -13.94 10.30
N ALA A 52 -4.83 -14.46 9.19
CA ALA A 52 -3.46 -14.21 8.78
C ALA A 52 -3.24 -12.76 8.33
N VAL A 53 -4.18 -12.19 7.57
CA VAL A 53 -4.10 -10.81 7.10
C VAL A 53 -4.34 -9.85 8.28
N ASN A 54 -5.41 -10.05 9.04
CA ASN A 54 -5.78 -9.18 10.16
C ASN A 54 -4.77 -9.22 11.30
N GLY A 55 -4.15 -10.39 11.57
CA GLY A 55 -3.09 -10.52 12.56
C GLY A 55 -1.78 -9.80 12.21
N ARG A 56 -1.66 -9.23 11.01
CA ARG A 56 -0.50 -8.46 10.53
C ARG A 56 -0.78 -6.96 10.40
N ARG A 57 -2.02 -6.51 10.64
CA ARG A 57 -2.37 -5.08 10.61
C ARG A 57 -1.56 -4.30 11.65
N CYS A 58 -1.20 -3.06 11.32
CA CYS A 58 -0.54 -2.17 12.29
C CYS A 58 -1.57 -1.47 13.18
N GLN A 59 -1.08 -0.65 14.13
CA GLN A 59 -1.91 -0.01 15.16
C GLN A 59 -2.99 0.92 14.59
N ASN A 60 -2.77 1.50 13.41
CA ASN A 60 -3.76 2.36 12.76
C ASN A 60 -4.86 1.55 12.03
N GLY A 61 -4.80 0.22 12.07
CA GLY A 61 -5.75 -0.68 11.43
C GLY A 61 -5.41 -1.08 10.00
N TRP A 62 -4.39 -0.48 9.37
CA TRP A 62 -4.04 -0.73 7.96
C TRP A 62 -3.07 -1.88 7.79
N PHE A 63 -3.08 -2.50 6.60
CA PHE A 63 -2.13 -3.54 6.26
C PHE A 63 -0.77 -2.95 5.80
N PRO A 64 0.34 -3.21 6.51
CA PRO A 64 1.65 -2.67 6.16
C PRO A 64 2.46 -3.63 5.29
N LEU A 65 3.11 -3.12 4.23
CA LEU A 65 3.79 -3.97 3.23
C LEU A 65 5.02 -4.72 3.77
N GLU A 66 5.67 -4.23 4.83
CA GLU A 66 6.80 -4.92 5.47
C GLU A 66 6.43 -6.34 5.95
N ARG A 67 5.14 -6.57 6.22
CA ARG A 67 4.65 -7.87 6.70
C ARG A 67 4.68 -8.94 5.61
N LEU A 68 4.93 -8.54 4.37
CA LEU A 68 5.08 -9.40 3.21
C LEU A 68 6.55 -9.67 2.86
N ASP A 69 7.52 -8.87 3.32
CA ASP A 69 8.94 -9.05 2.98
C ASP A 69 9.50 -10.41 3.45
N THR A 70 9.02 -10.92 4.58
CA THR A 70 9.41 -12.25 5.08
C THR A 70 8.86 -13.41 4.25
N VAL A 71 7.84 -13.18 3.42
CA VAL A 71 7.24 -14.18 2.52
C VAL A 71 8.17 -14.48 1.33
N GLY A 72 9.06 -13.53 1.00
CA GLY A 72 10.01 -13.64 -0.11
C GLY A 72 11.24 -14.53 0.16
N GLN A 73 11.74 -14.58 1.39
CA GLN A 73 13.09 -15.11 1.69
C GLN A 73 13.18 -16.61 2.00
N ARG A 74 12.06 -17.32 2.22
CA ARG A 74 12.08 -18.72 2.69
C ARG A 74 11.20 -19.68 1.87
N GLY A 75 10.94 -19.38 0.60
CA GLY A 75 10.06 -20.22 -0.23
C GLY A 75 8.57 -20.14 0.15
N PHE A 76 8.20 -19.13 0.96
CA PHE A 76 6.83 -18.84 1.43
C PHE A 76 5.91 -18.22 0.38
N TRP A 77 6.41 -17.94 -0.82
CA TRP A 77 5.59 -17.68 -2.02
C TRP A 77 4.55 -18.77 -2.32
N ARG A 78 4.58 -19.90 -1.60
CA ARG A 78 3.62 -21.00 -1.70
C ARG A 78 2.33 -20.79 -0.91
N GLY A 79 2.23 -19.77 -0.06
CA GLY A 79 1.05 -19.45 0.75
C GLY A 79 0.16 -18.36 0.15
N PRO A 80 -1.06 -18.16 0.69
CA PRO A 80 -2.01 -17.16 0.20
C PRO A 80 -1.44 -15.72 0.23
N LEU A 81 -0.60 -15.40 1.20
CA LEU A 81 0.04 -14.07 1.31
C LEU A 81 1.03 -13.77 0.18
N GLY A 82 1.50 -14.78 -0.56
CA GLY A 82 2.30 -14.56 -1.76
C GLY A 82 1.51 -13.89 -2.89
N PHE A 83 0.19 -14.11 -2.95
CA PHE A 83 -0.68 -13.41 -3.90
C PHE A 83 -0.88 -11.95 -3.50
N LEU A 84 -1.05 -11.67 -2.20
CA LEU A 84 -1.09 -10.30 -1.68
C LEU A 84 0.22 -9.56 -1.97
N ALA A 85 1.38 -10.19 -1.74
CA ALA A 85 2.68 -9.62 -2.09
C ALA A 85 2.83 -9.31 -3.59
N ARG A 86 2.31 -10.19 -4.45
CA ARG A 86 2.29 -9.95 -5.90
C ARG A 86 1.33 -8.84 -6.30
N MET A 87 0.19 -8.74 -5.63
CA MET A 87 -0.81 -7.69 -5.86
C MET A 87 -0.23 -6.30 -5.55
N THR A 88 0.50 -6.18 -4.44
CA THR A 88 1.03 -4.90 -3.95
C THR A 88 2.46 -4.58 -4.43
N ALA A 89 3.02 -5.37 -5.35
CA ALA A 89 4.42 -5.25 -5.75
C ALA A 89 4.75 -3.90 -6.44
N GLY A 90 3.77 -3.31 -7.13
CA GLY A 90 3.90 -2.03 -7.82
C GLY A 90 3.57 -0.80 -6.97
N ASP A 91 2.95 -0.98 -5.79
CA ASP A 91 2.46 0.11 -4.95
C ASP A 91 3.53 1.13 -4.56
N PRO A 92 4.79 0.73 -4.27
CA PRO A 92 5.86 1.70 -4.02
C PRO A 92 6.12 2.66 -5.19
N GLU A 93 5.98 2.20 -6.43
CA GLU A 93 6.17 3.04 -7.61
C GLU A 93 4.98 3.98 -7.83
N VAL A 94 3.76 3.47 -7.69
CA VAL A 94 2.52 4.25 -7.79
C VAL A 94 2.53 5.39 -6.77
N LEU A 95 2.77 5.05 -5.50
CA LEU A 95 2.82 6.04 -4.41
C LEU A 95 3.94 7.06 -4.62
N ARG A 96 5.13 6.63 -5.07
CA ARG A 96 6.26 7.53 -5.34
C ARG A 96 5.93 8.53 -6.45
N GLY A 97 5.38 8.04 -7.56
CA GLY A 97 5.00 8.87 -8.70
C GLY A 97 3.92 9.89 -8.33
N TRP A 98 2.95 9.48 -7.51
CA TRP A 98 1.94 10.38 -6.97
C TRP A 98 2.54 11.39 -5.98
N ALA A 99 3.33 10.93 -5.01
CA ALA A 99 3.86 11.75 -3.92
C ALA A 99 4.86 12.82 -4.37
N THR A 100 5.46 12.66 -5.55
CA THR A 100 6.43 13.60 -6.14
C THR A 100 5.88 14.37 -7.34
N ARG A 101 4.61 14.13 -7.71
CA ARG A 101 3.95 14.78 -8.85
C ARG A 101 4.08 16.30 -8.75
N GLY A 102 4.60 16.94 -9.81
CA GLY A 102 4.76 18.39 -9.89
C GLY A 102 6.03 18.96 -9.24
N LEU A 103 6.85 18.14 -8.56
CA LEU A 103 8.16 18.59 -8.06
C LEU A 103 9.17 18.64 -9.20
N ALA A 104 9.91 19.76 -9.31
CA ALA A 104 10.97 19.91 -10.29
C ALA A 104 12.29 19.33 -9.76
N GLY A 105 13.01 18.56 -10.58
CA GLY A 105 14.26 17.90 -10.21
C GLY A 105 15.49 18.75 -10.48
N ASN A 106 15.59 19.97 -9.93
CA ASN A 106 16.82 20.77 -10.04
C ASN A 106 17.55 20.85 -8.69
N GLY A 107 18.88 20.63 -8.70
CA GLY A 107 19.78 20.87 -7.55
C GLY A 107 19.24 20.42 -6.19
N ALA A 108 18.99 21.40 -5.30
CA ALA A 108 18.53 21.21 -3.93
C ALA A 108 17.11 20.62 -3.80
N GLU A 109 16.27 20.71 -4.84
CA GLU A 109 14.94 20.11 -4.86
C GLU A 109 15.02 18.58 -4.98
N THR A 110 16.06 18.05 -5.64
CA THR A 110 16.31 16.60 -5.76
C THR A 110 16.41 15.91 -4.40
N GLU A 111 17.10 16.54 -3.44
CA GLU A 111 17.26 15.95 -2.10
C GLU A 111 15.93 15.96 -1.33
N ARG A 112 15.12 17.01 -1.50
CA ARG A 112 13.79 17.07 -0.89
C ARG A 112 12.84 16.04 -1.48
N ILE A 113 12.86 15.86 -2.81
CA ILE A 113 12.12 14.82 -3.52
C ILE A 113 12.51 13.46 -2.92
N ARG A 114 13.80 13.13 -2.87
CA ARG A 114 14.28 11.87 -2.27
C ARG A 114 13.78 11.65 -0.85
N ARG A 115 13.73 12.71 -0.03
CA ARG A 115 13.24 12.60 1.35
C ARG A 115 11.74 12.35 1.42
N VAL A 116 10.94 12.97 0.55
CA VAL A 116 9.51 12.67 0.41
C VAL A 116 9.32 11.22 -0.02
N GLU A 117 10.02 10.76 -1.06
CA GLU A 117 9.95 9.38 -1.55
C GLU A 117 10.32 8.38 -0.47
N ALA A 118 11.45 8.59 0.22
CA ALA A 118 11.94 7.70 1.26
C ALA A 118 10.97 7.62 2.44
N THR A 119 10.40 8.74 2.87
CA THR A 119 9.48 8.77 4.01
C THR A 119 8.12 8.18 3.65
N ALA A 120 7.57 8.52 2.48
CA ALA A 120 6.32 7.93 1.99
C ALA A 120 6.45 6.41 1.84
N ASN A 121 7.57 5.94 1.28
CA ASN A 121 7.84 4.51 1.15
C ASN A 121 8.03 3.85 2.53
N HIS A 122 8.76 4.48 3.45
CA HIS A 122 8.88 3.97 4.81
C HIS A 122 7.51 3.81 5.50
N LEU A 123 6.61 4.78 5.34
CA LEU A 123 5.26 4.72 5.88
C LEU A 123 4.38 3.66 5.20
N LEU A 124 4.48 3.51 3.88
CA LEU A 124 3.79 2.45 3.16
C LEU A 124 4.15 1.07 3.73
N PHE A 125 5.44 0.85 3.96
CA PHE A 125 5.93 -0.42 4.49
C PHE A 125 5.57 -0.64 5.96
N THR A 126 5.59 0.39 6.79
CA THR A 126 5.40 0.24 8.26
C THR A 126 3.96 0.45 8.74
N GLN A 127 3.19 1.27 8.02
CA GLN A 127 1.87 1.78 8.45
C GLN A 127 0.78 1.72 7.36
N GLY A 128 1.11 1.29 6.13
CA GLY A 128 0.16 1.11 5.03
C GLY A 128 -0.08 2.37 4.18
N HIS A 129 -0.88 2.21 3.12
CA HIS A 129 -1.10 3.22 2.08
C HIS A 129 -1.68 4.52 2.60
N ALA A 130 -2.72 4.45 3.43
CA ALA A 130 -3.40 5.64 3.95
C ALA A 130 -2.49 6.48 4.85
N ALA A 131 -1.59 5.85 5.62
CA ALA A 131 -0.62 6.56 6.43
C ALA A 131 0.36 7.35 5.55
N ALA A 132 0.89 6.71 4.51
CA ALA A 132 1.78 7.38 3.57
C ALA A 132 1.08 8.54 2.86
N ALA A 133 -0.15 8.34 2.36
CA ALA A 133 -0.94 9.40 1.72
C ALA A 133 -1.21 10.58 2.66
N THR A 134 -1.60 10.30 3.91
CA THR A 134 -1.84 11.31 4.95
C THR A 134 -0.61 12.19 5.16
N TRP A 135 0.57 11.57 5.30
CA TRP A 135 1.81 12.33 5.52
C TRP A 135 2.17 13.19 4.31
N VAL A 136 2.09 12.63 3.10
CA VAL A 136 2.43 13.35 1.88
C VAL A 136 1.52 14.58 1.72
N MET A 137 0.21 14.45 1.94
CA MET A 137 -0.71 15.58 1.89
C MET A 137 -0.38 16.67 2.92
N ALA A 138 0.05 16.28 4.12
CA ALA A 138 0.44 17.22 5.17
C ALA A 138 1.75 17.96 4.83
N VAL A 139 2.71 17.29 4.19
CA VAL A 139 3.98 17.87 3.77
C VAL A 139 3.82 18.76 2.54
N ARG A 140 2.85 18.44 1.67
CA ARG A 140 2.62 19.05 0.36
C ARG A 140 1.24 19.71 0.23
N PRO A 141 0.85 20.63 1.13
CA PRO A 141 -0.51 21.19 1.14
C PRO A 141 -0.82 22.03 -0.12
N GLN A 142 0.21 22.58 -0.77
CA GLN A 142 0.07 23.42 -1.98
C GLN A 142 0.06 22.61 -3.28
N ALA A 143 0.36 21.31 -3.23
CA ALA A 143 0.40 20.45 -4.40
C ALA A 143 -0.99 20.03 -4.89
N PHE A 144 -2.04 20.21 -4.05
CA PHE A 144 -3.41 19.78 -4.34
C PHE A 144 -3.47 18.36 -4.92
N LEU A 145 -2.73 17.45 -4.28
CA LEU A 145 -2.64 16.07 -4.73
C LEU A 145 -4.03 15.42 -4.73
N ASP A 146 -4.40 14.87 -5.87
CA ASP A 146 -5.66 14.18 -6.06
C ASP A 146 -5.59 12.80 -5.40
N LEU A 147 -6.31 12.65 -4.30
CA LEU A 147 -6.31 11.43 -3.50
C LEU A 147 -7.15 10.32 -4.14
N THR A 148 -8.26 10.69 -4.78
CA THR A 148 -9.11 9.77 -5.55
C THR A 148 -8.29 9.14 -6.67
N ALA A 149 -7.52 9.94 -7.41
CA ALA A 149 -6.64 9.42 -8.46
C ALA A 149 -5.60 8.42 -7.93
N LEU A 150 -5.07 8.60 -6.71
CA LEU A 150 -4.19 7.61 -6.08
C LEU A 150 -4.95 6.31 -5.76
N GLY A 151 -6.14 6.42 -5.19
CA GLY A 151 -7.00 5.28 -4.89
C GLY A 151 -7.36 4.45 -6.13
N ASP A 152 -7.69 5.14 -7.23
CA ASP A 152 -7.99 4.54 -8.53
C ASP A 152 -6.76 3.85 -9.15
N ASP A 153 -5.59 4.50 -9.12
CA ASP A 153 -4.35 3.92 -9.64
C ASP A 153 -3.95 2.64 -8.88
N LEU A 154 -4.09 2.65 -7.55
CA LEU A 154 -3.84 1.48 -6.70
C LEU A 154 -4.84 0.36 -7.01
N SER A 155 -6.14 0.66 -7.00
CA SER A 155 -7.20 -0.31 -7.27
C SER A 155 -7.06 -0.94 -8.65
N GLY A 156 -6.84 -0.13 -9.68
CA GLY A 156 -6.66 -0.61 -11.05
C GLY A 156 -5.44 -1.52 -11.21
N GLY A 157 -4.33 -1.21 -10.53
CA GLY A 157 -3.15 -2.07 -10.47
C GLY A 157 -3.44 -3.42 -9.82
N TRP A 158 -4.16 -3.41 -8.70
CA TRP A 158 -4.54 -4.62 -7.98
C TRP A 158 -5.52 -5.47 -8.78
N GLU A 159 -6.58 -4.88 -9.33
CA GLU A 159 -7.57 -5.55 -10.18
C GLU A 159 -6.90 -6.22 -11.39
N THR A 160 -5.98 -5.51 -12.05
CA THR A 160 -5.20 -6.06 -13.17
C THR A 160 -4.39 -7.28 -12.70
N CYS A 161 -3.74 -7.20 -11.54
CA CYS A 161 -2.98 -8.32 -10.99
C CYS A 161 -3.88 -9.50 -10.65
N LEU A 162 -4.98 -9.26 -9.93
CA LEU A 162 -5.95 -10.27 -9.51
C LEU A 162 -6.66 -10.94 -10.68
N ALA A 163 -6.92 -10.22 -11.79
CA ALA A 163 -7.47 -10.78 -13.01
C ALA A 163 -6.55 -11.84 -13.67
N THR A 164 -5.24 -11.78 -13.42
CA THR A 164 -4.30 -12.82 -13.87
C THR A 164 -4.28 -14.07 -12.97
N LEU A 165 -4.95 -14.01 -11.82
CA LEU A 165 -4.98 -15.05 -10.80
C LEU A 165 -6.34 -15.75 -10.80
N ARG A 166 -6.36 -16.99 -10.30
CA ARG A 166 -7.62 -17.72 -10.08
C ARG A 166 -7.77 -17.97 -8.58
N THR A 167 -8.94 -17.67 -8.04
CA THR A 167 -9.34 -17.95 -6.65
C THR A 167 -9.09 -19.41 -6.23
N LYS A 168 -9.28 -20.38 -7.14
CA LYS A 168 -8.95 -21.80 -6.88
C LYS A 168 -7.46 -22.07 -6.56
N ASP A 169 -6.56 -21.23 -7.09
CA ASP A 169 -5.12 -21.33 -6.81
C ASP A 169 -4.82 -20.87 -5.38
N VAL A 170 -5.58 -19.90 -4.86
CA VAL A 170 -5.57 -19.52 -3.44
C VAL A 170 -6.05 -20.68 -2.58
N ALA A 171 -7.18 -21.31 -2.92
CA ALA A 171 -7.69 -22.48 -2.19
C ALA A 171 -6.68 -23.65 -2.14
N LYS A 172 -5.91 -23.82 -3.22
CA LYS A 172 -4.80 -24.79 -3.27
C LYS A 172 -3.62 -24.36 -2.41
N ALA A 173 -3.27 -23.07 -2.40
CA ALA A 173 -2.22 -22.53 -1.56
C ALA A 173 -2.54 -22.68 -0.07
N VAL A 174 -3.75 -22.33 0.37
CA VAL A 174 -4.20 -22.52 1.77
C VAL A 174 -4.09 -23.98 2.19
N ARG A 175 -4.61 -24.92 1.38
CA ARG A 175 -4.53 -26.36 1.69
C ARG A 175 -3.10 -26.88 1.83
N ARG A 176 -2.15 -26.30 1.09
CA ARG A 176 -0.73 -26.66 1.16
C ARG A 176 -0.03 -25.99 2.34
N TRP A 177 -0.50 -24.81 2.73
CA TRP A 177 0.05 -24.05 3.84
C TRP A 177 -0.27 -24.71 5.19
N ASN A 178 -1.42 -25.36 5.31
CA ASN A 178 -1.84 -26.07 6.53
C ASN A 178 -1.34 -27.53 6.64
N ARG A 179 -0.52 -28.00 5.68
CA ARG A 179 0.07 -29.34 5.68
C ARG A 179 1.53 -29.26 6.09
#